data_AF-A0A419J0L5-F1
#
_entry.id   AF-A0A419J0L5-F1
#
_cell.length_a   1.000
_cell.length_b   1.000
_cell.length_c   1.000
_cell.angle_alpha   90.00
_cell.angle_beta   90.00
_cell.angle_gamma   90.00
#
_symmetry.space_group_name_H-M   'P 1'
#
loop_
_entity.id
_entity.type
_entity.pdbx_description
1 polymer ?
#
loop_
_entity_poly.entity_id
_entity_poly.type
_entity_poly.pdbx_seq_one_letter_code
_entity_poly.pdbx_strand_id
1 'polypeptide(L)'
;MNRFVVQEHHARNLHWDFRLEKDGVLKSWAVPKGVPEKKLIKRLAIEVEDHELDYIDFEGEIEEGEYGAGTVKIWDSGTYELESESAKTIVVDLKGERLTGKYSLVHLKDKQWLLIKL
;
A
#
# COMPACT_ATOMS: atom_id res chain seq x y z
N MET A 1 -6.38 15.45 -6.25
CA MET A 1 -5.65 14.78 -5.16
C MET A 1 -5.65 13.31 -5.52
N ASN A 2 -4.50 12.64 -5.41
CA ASN A 2 -4.41 11.23 -5.77
C ASN A 2 -5.01 10.38 -4.65
N ARG A 3 -5.52 9.19 -4.99
CA ARG A 3 -6.10 8.27 -4.02
C ARG A 3 -5.07 7.27 -3.51
N PHE A 4 -5.34 6.74 -2.32
CA PHE A 4 -4.64 5.55 -1.81
C PHE A 4 -5.66 4.54 -1.30
N VAL A 5 -5.24 3.28 -1.25
CA VAL A 5 -5.98 2.21 -0.60
C VAL A 5 -5.02 1.30 0.16
N VAL A 6 -5.50 0.75 1.26
CA VAL A 6 -4.93 -0.41 1.93
C VAL A 6 -5.95 -1.52 1.87
N GLN A 7 -5.61 -2.62 1.20
CA GLN A 7 -6.43 -3.81 1.16
C GLN A 7 -5.88 -4.85 2.14
N GLU A 8 -6.73 -5.37 3.03
CA GLU A 8 -6.43 -6.56 3.82
C GLU A 8 -6.68 -7.80 2.96
N HIS A 9 -5.64 -8.60 2.78
CA HIS A 9 -5.63 -9.69 1.82
C HIS A 9 -5.38 -11.03 2.51
N HIS A 10 -6.42 -11.85 2.57
CA HIS A 10 -6.43 -13.21 3.10
C HIS A 10 -6.06 -14.21 2.01
N ALA A 11 -4.84 -14.09 1.50
CA ALA A 11 -4.24 -15.08 0.60
C ALA A 11 -3.69 -16.27 1.40
N ARG A 12 -2.72 -17.01 0.84
CA ARG A 12 -1.97 -18.07 1.57
C ARG A 12 -1.43 -17.59 2.92
N ASN A 13 -1.00 -16.33 2.99
CA ASN A 13 -0.66 -15.64 4.22
C ASN A 13 -1.42 -14.32 4.28
N LEU A 14 -1.96 -13.98 5.44
CA LEU A 14 -2.54 -12.67 5.69
C LEU A 14 -1.47 -11.58 5.51
N HIS A 15 -1.79 -10.58 4.71
CA HIS A 15 -0.97 -9.38 4.52
C HIS A 15 -1.87 -8.19 4.14
N TRP A 16 -1.26 -7.01 3.99
CA TRP A 16 -1.96 -5.82 3.53
C TRP A 16 -1.29 -5.25 2.29
N ASP A 17 -2.06 -4.98 1.24
CA ASP A 17 -1.57 -4.33 0.05
C ASP A 17 -1.77 -2.82 0.17
N PHE A 18 -0.68 -2.07 0.27
CA PHE A 18 -0.67 -0.61 0.27
C PHE A 18 -0.47 -0.11 -1.15
N ARG A 19 -1.38 0.74 -1.63
CA ARG A 19 -1.36 1.23 -3.01
C ARG A 19 -1.52 2.74 -3.09
N LEU A 20 -0.77 3.35 -4.00
CA LEU A 20 -0.83 4.77 -4.33
C LEU A 20 -1.20 4.95 -5.80
N GLU A 21 -2.25 5.71 -6.08
CA GLU A 21 -2.58 6.16 -7.43
C GLU A 21 -1.50 7.13 -7.94
N LYS A 22 -0.74 6.71 -8.93
CA LYS A 22 0.36 7.51 -9.50
C LYS A 22 0.65 7.09 -10.93
N ASP A 23 0.90 8.08 -11.79
CA ASP A 23 1.29 7.87 -13.19
C ASP A 23 0.33 6.95 -13.98
N GLY A 24 -0.97 7.02 -13.68
CA GLY A 24 -2.03 6.26 -14.35
C GLY A 24 -2.19 4.81 -13.88
N VAL A 25 -1.51 4.40 -12.80
CA VAL A 25 -1.56 3.05 -12.22
C VAL A 25 -1.61 3.11 -10.69
N LEU A 26 -1.82 1.97 -10.05
CA LEU A 26 -1.64 1.78 -8.61
C LEU A 26 -0.25 1.22 -8.32
N LYS A 27 0.66 2.10 -7.90
CA LYS A 27 1.95 1.69 -7.33
C LYS A 27 1.72 0.94 -6.04
N SER A 28 2.19 -0.31 -5.97
CA SER A 28 1.69 -1.27 -4.98
C SER A 28 2.81 -1.93 -4.18
N TRP A 29 2.55 -2.12 -2.88
CA TRP A 29 3.42 -2.85 -1.98
C TRP A 29 2.65 -3.79 -1.06
N ALA A 30 3.06 -5.06 -1.01
CA ALA A 30 2.61 -6.00 0.01
C ALA A 30 3.32 -5.73 1.34
N VAL A 31 2.57 -5.58 2.42
CA VAL A 31 3.03 -5.26 3.78
C VAL A 31 2.63 -6.39 4.73
N PRO A 32 3.49 -7.40 4.96
CA PRO A 32 3.12 -8.63 5.67
C PRO A 32 2.63 -8.44 7.11
N LYS A 33 2.97 -7.31 7.75
CA LYS A 33 2.58 -7.00 9.13
C LYS A 33 1.70 -5.75 9.24
N GLY A 34 1.07 -5.34 8.14
CA GLY A 34 0.20 -4.17 8.07
C GLY A 34 0.96 -2.85 8.09
N VAL A 35 0.29 -1.79 7.61
CA VAL A 35 0.82 -0.42 7.56
C VAL A 35 0.96 0.13 8.98
N PRO A 36 2.04 0.87 9.34
CA PRO A 36 2.23 1.33 10.71
C PRO A 36 1.25 2.46 11.08
N GLU A 37 0.35 2.21 12.03
CA GLU A 37 -0.57 3.25 12.54
C GLU A 37 0.11 4.24 13.50
N LYS A 38 1.23 3.82 14.11
CA LYS A 38 1.97 4.62 15.12
C LYS A 38 3.39 4.93 14.64
N LYS A 39 3.91 6.07 15.08
CA LYS A 39 5.32 6.45 14.87
C LYS A 39 6.27 5.41 15.46
N LEU A 40 7.54 5.43 15.03
CA LEU A 40 8.62 4.53 15.45
C LEU A 40 8.48 3.07 15.03
N ILE A 41 7.30 2.65 14.53
CA ILE A 41 7.10 1.33 13.95
C ILE A 41 7.58 1.36 12.49
N LYS A 42 8.50 0.44 12.17
CA LYS A 42 9.01 0.23 10.82
C LYS A 42 8.43 -1.06 10.26
N ARG A 43 7.90 -1.02 9.05
CA ARG A 43 7.30 -2.17 8.37
C ARG A 43 8.00 -2.45 7.06
N LEU A 44 8.32 -3.72 6.81
CA LEU A 44 8.76 -4.16 5.49
C LEU A 44 7.58 -4.02 4.54
N ALA A 45 7.81 -3.35 3.41
CA ALA A 45 6.89 -3.23 2.29
C ALA A 45 7.60 -3.81 1.06
N ILE A 46 6.96 -4.76 0.38
CA ILE A 46 7.54 -5.47 -0.77
C ILE A 46 6.82 -4.96 -2.00
N GLU A 47 7.54 -4.30 -2.89
CA GLU A 47 7.00 -3.80 -4.16
C GLU A 47 6.49 -4.97 -5.00
N VAL A 48 5.26 -4.83 -5.49
CA VAL A 48 4.59 -5.79 -6.37
C VAL A 48 4.23 -5.07 -7.67
N GLU A 49 3.72 -5.83 -8.63
CA GLU A 49 3.36 -5.32 -9.93
C GLU A 49 2.32 -4.19 -9.81
N ASP A 50 2.39 -3.23 -10.75
CA ASP A 50 1.39 -2.17 -10.83
C ASP A 50 0.00 -2.77 -11.07
N HIS A 51 -1.02 -2.17 -10.46
CA HIS A 51 -2.42 -2.57 -10.69
C HIS A 51 -3.16 -1.49 -11.47
N GLU A 52 -4.22 -1.88 -12.17
CA GLU A 52 -5.13 -0.96 -12.84
C GLU A 52 -5.85 -0.07 -11.81
N LEU A 53 -6.24 1.14 -12.23
CA LEU A 53 -6.82 2.14 -11.32
C LEU A 53 -8.19 1.73 -10.77
N ASP A 54 -8.96 0.97 -11.52
CA ASP A 54 -10.27 0.46 -11.10
C ASP A 54 -10.17 -0.51 -9.90
N TYR A 55 -9.03 -1.18 -9.75
CA TYR A 55 -8.76 -2.10 -8.65
C TYR A 55 -8.70 -1.41 -7.28
N ILE A 56 -8.65 -0.07 -7.23
CA ILE A 56 -8.59 0.70 -5.99
C ILE A 56 -9.85 0.52 -5.13
N ASP A 57 -10.98 0.23 -5.77
CA ASP A 57 -12.29 0.05 -5.13
C ASP A 57 -12.68 -1.43 -5.01
N PHE A 58 -11.78 -2.36 -5.35
CA PHE A 58 -12.06 -3.80 -5.32
C PHE A 58 -12.12 -4.35 -3.89
N GLU A 59 -13.22 -5.05 -3.61
CA GLU A 59 -13.41 -5.97 -2.49
C GLU A 59 -14.07 -7.24 -3.02
N GLY A 60 -13.63 -8.40 -2.56
CA GLY A 60 -14.18 -9.66 -3.05
C GLY A 60 -13.29 -10.86 -2.78
N GLU A 61 -13.61 -11.96 -3.45
CA GLU A 61 -12.83 -13.19 -3.43
C GLU A 61 -12.19 -13.40 -4.80
N ILE A 62 -10.89 -13.68 -4.80
CA ILE A 62 -10.14 -14.06 -5.99
C ILE A 62 -10.00 -15.57 -5.97
N GLU A 63 -10.44 -16.22 -7.05
CA GLU A 63 -10.52 -17.68 -7.16
C GLU A 63 -9.17 -18.36 -6.91
N GLU A 64 -9.20 -19.56 -6.32
CA GLU A 64 -8.01 -20.37 -6.14
C GLU A 64 -7.34 -20.71 -7.48
N GLY A 65 -6.02 -20.52 -7.55
CA GLY A 65 -5.23 -20.78 -8.76
C GLY A 65 -4.90 -19.50 -9.55
N GLU A 66 -5.66 -18.42 -9.33
CA GLU A 66 -5.36 -17.11 -9.89
C GLU A 66 -4.25 -16.39 -9.11
N TYR A 67 -3.60 -15.43 -9.77
CA TYR A 67 -2.62 -14.57 -9.11
C TYR A 67 -3.32 -13.70 -8.07
N GLY A 68 -2.89 -13.78 -6.81
CA GLY A 68 -3.55 -13.09 -5.71
C GLY A 68 -4.80 -13.80 -5.17
N ALA A 69 -4.96 -15.11 -5.39
CA ALA A 69 -6.05 -15.88 -4.79
C ALA A 69 -6.20 -15.64 -3.28
N GLY A 70 -7.45 -15.39 -2.86
CA GLY A 70 -7.78 -15.03 -1.49
C GLY A 70 -8.91 -14.00 -1.39
N THR A 71 -9.31 -13.70 -0.15
CA THR A 71 -10.30 -12.64 0.11
C THR A 71 -9.60 -11.30 0.26
N VAL A 72 -10.08 -10.29 -0.46
CA VAL A 72 -9.61 -8.90 -0.41
C VAL A 72 -10.70 -8.02 0.19
N LYS A 73 -10.34 -7.22 1.20
CA LYS A 73 -11.21 -6.22 1.83
C LYS A 73 -10.49 -4.89 1.92
N ILE A 74 -11.21 -3.78 1.76
CA ILE A 74 -10.64 -2.45 1.98
C ILE A 74 -10.50 -2.25 3.49
N TRP A 75 -9.25 -2.12 3.95
CA TRP A 75 -8.92 -1.89 5.35
C TRP A 75 -8.89 -0.40 5.68
N ASP A 76 -8.38 0.42 4.77
CA ASP A 76 -8.43 1.88 4.81
C ASP A 76 -8.36 2.44 3.38
N SER A 77 -8.91 3.62 3.16
CA SER A 77 -8.81 4.31 1.87
C SER A 77 -8.91 5.81 2.07
N GLY A 78 -8.48 6.57 1.07
CA GLY A 78 -8.61 8.01 1.10
C GLY A 78 -7.83 8.69 0.00
N THR A 79 -7.40 9.92 0.30
CA THR A 79 -6.55 10.70 -0.60
C THR A 79 -5.17 10.88 0.01
N TYR A 80 -4.20 11.24 -0.82
CA TYR A 80 -2.89 11.62 -0.35
C TYR A 80 -2.32 12.80 -1.15
N GLU A 81 -1.38 13.48 -0.53
CA GLU A 81 -0.53 14.49 -1.18
C GLU A 81 0.90 13.96 -1.25
N LEU A 82 1.51 14.04 -2.43
CA LEU A 82 2.92 13.71 -2.61
C LEU A 82 3.77 14.88 -2.11
N GLU A 83 4.54 14.65 -1.04
CA GLU A 83 5.38 15.67 -0.42
C GLU A 83 6.77 15.72 -1.05
N SER A 84 7.36 14.54 -1.30
CA SER A 84 8.61 14.42 -2.05
C SER A 84 8.79 13.02 -2.61
N GLU A 85 9.51 12.92 -3.72
CA GLU A 85 9.87 11.66 -4.34
C GLU A 85 11.30 11.75 -4.89
N SER A 86 12.04 10.67 -4.69
CA SER A 86 13.36 10.42 -5.26
C SER A 86 13.48 8.94 -5.59
N ALA A 87 14.56 8.54 -6.24
CA ALA A 87 14.82 7.14 -6.55
C ALA A 87 14.85 6.21 -5.32
N LYS A 88 15.05 6.74 -4.09
CA LYS A 88 15.15 5.94 -2.86
C LYS A 88 14.06 6.21 -1.84
N THR A 89 13.29 7.27 -2.00
CA THR A 89 12.36 7.69 -0.96
C THR A 89 11.13 8.32 -1.58
N ILE A 90 9.97 7.89 -1.10
CA ILE A 90 8.67 8.52 -1.37
C ILE A 90 8.13 8.99 -0.02
N VAL A 91 7.67 10.24 0.05
CA VAL A 91 7.00 10.81 1.23
C VAL A 91 5.62 11.30 0.81
N VAL A 92 4.60 10.84 1.52
CA VAL A 92 3.20 11.19 1.28
C VAL A 92 2.53 11.64 2.55
N ASP A 93 1.59 12.58 2.46
CA ASP A 93 0.66 12.90 3.54
C ASP A 93 -0.68 12.21 3.27
N LEU A 94 -1.02 11.21 4.09
CA LEU A 94 -2.22 10.39 3.94
C LEU A 94 -3.42 11.04 4.64
N LYS A 95 -4.58 10.96 3.99
CA LYS A 95 -5.88 11.46 4.45
C LYS A 95 -6.93 10.35 4.33
N GLY A 96 -6.75 9.27 5.10
CA GLY A 96 -7.74 8.20 5.26
C GLY A 96 -8.48 8.26 6.59
N GLU A 97 -9.26 7.22 6.88
CA GLU A 97 -9.97 7.10 8.15
C GLU A 97 -9.05 6.58 9.27
N ARG A 98 -8.16 5.63 8.92
CA ARG A 98 -7.20 5.04 9.88
C ARG A 98 -5.83 5.66 9.75
N LEU A 99 -5.33 5.79 8.53
CA LEU A 99 -4.01 6.31 8.23
C LEU A 99 -4.09 7.79 7.88
N THR A 100 -3.61 8.61 8.81
CA THR A 100 -3.56 10.06 8.67
C THR A 100 -2.16 10.61 8.90
N GLY A 101 -1.79 11.68 8.21
CA GLY A 101 -0.49 12.34 8.36
C GLY A 101 0.61 11.73 7.49
N LYS A 102 1.86 12.11 7.76
CA LYS A 102 2.99 11.81 6.89
C LYS A 102 3.52 10.39 7.03
N TYR A 103 3.78 9.76 5.89
CA TYR A 103 4.37 8.44 5.75
C TYR A 103 5.55 8.49 4.77
N SER A 104 6.54 7.64 5.00
CA SER A 104 7.68 7.47 4.10
C SER A 104 7.87 6.01 3.73
N LEU A 105 8.07 5.78 2.42
CA LEU A 105 8.61 4.55 1.86
C LEU A 105 10.09 4.81 1.53
N VAL A 106 10.99 4.03 2.13
CA VAL A 106 12.43 4.09 1.88
C VAL A 106 12.89 2.80 1.22
N HIS A 107 13.41 2.90 0.00
CA HIS A 107 13.96 1.77 -0.74
C HIS A 107 15.21 1.24 -0.04
N LEU A 108 15.23 -0.07 0.17
CA LEU A 108 16.39 -0.75 0.77
C LEU A 108 17.22 -1.41 -0.33
N LYS A 109 16.65 -2.42 -0.99
CA LYS A 109 17.28 -3.21 -2.06
C LYS A 109 16.21 -3.97 -2.82
N ASP A 110 16.47 -4.30 -4.08
CA ASP A 110 15.56 -5.10 -4.93
C ASP A 110 14.13 -4.54 -4.87
N LYS A 111 13.14 -5.38 -4.54
CA LYS A 111 11.74 -4.98 -4.31
C LYS A 111 11.45 -4.57 -2.85
N GLN A 112 12.45 -4.50 -1.96
CA GLN A 112 12.23 -4.25 -0.53
C GLN A 112 12.29 -2.76 -0.19
N TRP A 113 11.23 -2.30 0.48
CA TRP A 113 11.05 -0.97 1.00
C TRP A 113 10.76 -1.01 2.51
N LEU A 114 11.00 0.11 3.17
CA LEU A 114 10.66 0.33 4.57
C LEU A 114 9.56 1.39 4.64
N LEU A 115 8.40 1.00 5.14
CA LEU A 115 7.26 1.88 5.37
C LEU A 115 7.25 2.37 6.82
N ILE A 116 7.19 3.69 7.01
CA ILE A 116 7.32 4.35 8.30
C ILE A 116 6.30 5.50 8.39
N LYS A 117 5.63 5.61 9.54
CA LYS A 117 4.88 6.82 9.90
C LYS A 117 5.82 7.85 10.52
N LEU A 118 5.86 9.06 9.97
CA LEU A 118 6.74 10.16 10.40
C LEU A 118 6.18 10.92 11.61
#